data_AF-A0A1J3FSG0-F1
#
_entry.id   AF-A0A1J3FSG0-F1
#
_cell.length_a   1.000
_cell.length_b   1.000
_cell.length_c   1.000
_cell.angle_alpha   90.00
_cell.angle_beta   90.00
_cell.angle_gamma   90.00
#
_symmetry.space_group_name_H-M   'P 1'
#
loop_
_entity.id
_entity.type
_entity.pdbx_description
1 polymer ?
#
loop_
_entity_poly.entity_id
_entity_poly.type
_entity_poly.pdbx_seq_one_letter_code
_entity_poly.pdbx_strand_id
1 'polypeptide(L)'
;MGVALRSLIVYVMICTYGVSLMFAQDEDQFVFYDFSNPNLSLDGMATNLSNGLLQLTNNTTQSTGHAFYKFPVEFSTTRSLSFSTEFAFAIIPEAGSRGQGMAFVVSPNRDLSYAGP
;
A
#
# COMPACT_ATOMS: atom_id res chain seq x y z
N MET A 1 -48.92 -12.50 -5.77
CA MET A 1 -48.23 -11.92 -6.94
C MET A 1 -47.36 -10.71 -6.61
N GLY A 2 -47.85 -9.71 -5.85
CA GLY A 2 -47.07 -8.49 -5.55
C GLY A 2 -45.82 -8.66 -4.67
N VAL A 3 -45.81 -9.60 -3.72
CA VAL A 3 -44.66 -9.84 -2.82
C VAL A 3 -43.49 -10.48 -3.59
N ALA A 4 -43.77 -11.45 -4.47
CA ALA A 4 -42.76 -12.09 -5.30
C ALA A 4 -42.10 -11.10 -6.28
N LEU A 5 -42.89 -10.18 -6.88
CA LEU A 5 -42.37 -9.14 -7.76
C LEU A 5 -41.44 -8.16 -7.02
N ARG A 6 -41.81 -7.74 -5.80
CA ARG A 6 -40.97 -6.88 -4.96
C ARG A 6 -39.66 -7.56 -4.57
N SER A 7 -39.74 -8.84 -4.20
CA SER A 7 -38.55 -9.64 -3.86
C SER A 7 -37.61 -9.80 -5.07
N LEU A 8 -38.17 -10.00 -6.27
CA LEU A 8 -37.39 -10.09 -7.51
C LEU A 8 -36.68 -8.77 -7.82
N ILE A 9 -37.36 -7.63 -7.68
CA ILE A 9 -36.77 -6.30 -7.94
C ILE A 9 -35.62 -6.03 -6.97
N VAL A 10 -35.78 -6.33 -5.68
CA VAL A 10 -34.71 -6.15 -4.68
C VAL A 10 -33.52 -7.04 -5.00
N TYR A 11 -33.75 -8.29 -5.41
CA TYR A 11 -32.68 -9.20 -5.81
C TYR A 11 -31.91 -8.67 -7.03
N VAL A 12 -32.61 -8.20 -8.06
CA VAL A 12 -31.97 -7.59 -9.24
C VAL A 12 -31.14 -6.36 -8.86
N MET A 13 -31.65 -5.49 -7.98
CA MET A 13 -30.92 -4.31 -7.48
C MET A 13 -29.63 -4.70 -6.73
N ILE A 14 -29.68 -5.75 -5.91
CA ILE A 14 -28.51 -6.25 -5.18
C ILE A 14 -27.49 -6.82 -6.17
N CYS A 15 -27.92 -7.60 -7.17
CA CYS A 15 -27.05 -8.15 -8.20
C CYS A 15 -26.38 -7.06 -9.03
N THR A 16 -27.13 -6.03 -9.47
CA THR A 16 -26.55 -4.94 -10.25
C THR A 16 -25.52 -4.15 -9.44
N TYR A 17 -25.83 -3.84 -8.17
CA TYR A 17 -24.89 -3.14 -7.29
C TYR A 17 -23.62 -3.97 -7.01
N GLY A 18 -23.77 -5.26 -6.72
CA GLY A 18 -22.63 -6.16 -6.51
C GLY A 18 -21.74 -6.32 -7.75
N VAL A 19 -22.34 -6.41 -8.94
CA VAL A 19 -21.60 -6.45 -10.21
C VAL A 19 -20.85 -5.14 -10.46
N SER A 20 -21.48 -3.99 -10.21
CA SER A 20 -20.80 -2.69 -10.32
C SER A 20 -19.61 -2.55 -9.37
N LEU A 21 -19.71 -3.08 -8.14
CA LEU A 21 -18.60 -3.11 -7.17
C LEU A 21 -17.42 -3.97 -7.64
N MET A 22 -17.69 -5.10 -8.30
CA MET A 22 -16.63 -5.96 -8.86
C MET A 22 -15.91 -5.29 -10.03
N PHE A 23 -16.64 -4.59 -10.91
CA PHE A 23 -16.03 -3.81 -12.00
C PHE A 23 -15.34 -2.51 -11.55
N ALA A 24 -15.62 -2.05 -10.33
CA ALA A 24 -14.96 -0.89 -9.74
C ALA A 24 -13.64 -1.22 -9.04
N GLN A 25 -13.28 -2.50 -8.89
CA GLN A 25 -11.97 -2.87 -8.39
C GLN A 25 -10.93 -2.66 -9.50
N ASP A 26 -10.24 -1.53 -9.41
CA ASP A 26 -9.04 -1.26 -10.18
C ASP A 26 -7.92 -2.17 -9.65
N GLU A 27 -7.31 -2.98 -10.52
CA GLU A 27 -6.34 -4.02 -10.11
C GLU A 27 -5.12 -3.44 -9.36
N ASP A 28 -4.85 -2.14 -9.55
CA ASP A 28 -3.72 -1.41 -8.97
C ASP A 28 -4.04 -0.65 -7.65
N GLN A 29 -5.29 -0.71 -7.15
CA GLN A 29 -5.67 -0.04 -5.91
C GLN A 29 -5.48 -0.96 -4.69
N PHE A 30 -4.78 -0.46 -3.67
CA PHE A 30 -4.56 -1.17 -2.42
C PHE A 30 -4.57 -0.24 -1.22
N VAL A 31 -4.95 -0.79 -0.06
CA VAL A 31 -4.96 -0.08 1.23
C VAL A 31 -4.41 -1.00 2.32
N PHE A 32 -3.51 -0.47 3.14
CA PHE A 32 -2.97 -1.16 4.32
C PHE A 32 -3.28 -0.35 5.58
N TYR A 33 -4.13 -0.90 6.45
CA TYR A 33 -4.35 -0.38 7.80
C TYR A 33 -3.53 -1.11 8.87
N ASP A 34 -3.02 -2.29 8.51
CA ASP A 34 -2.24 -3.17 9.38
C ASP A 34 -1.13 -3.84 8.55
N PHE A 35 0.11 -3.73 9.04
CA PHE A 35 1.31 -4.28 8.44
C PHE A 35 1.77 -5.60 9.09
N SER A 36 0.92 -6.31 9.83
CA SER A 36 1.27 -7.61 10.42
C SER A 36 1.48 -8.71 9.36
N ASN A 37 0.75 -8.68 8.24
CA ASN A 37 0.91 -9.64 7.15
C ASN A 37 0.66 -9.05 5.73
N PRO A 38 1.30 -7.93 5.37
CA PRO A 38 0.98 -7.21 4.16
C PRO A 38 1.70 -7.83 2.96
N ASN A 39 1.18 -7.56 1.77
CA ASN A 39 1.83 -7.92 0.51
C ASN A 39 3.02 -7.00 0.24
N LEU A 40 3.99 -6.94 1.16
CA LEU A 40 5.21 -6.12 1.08
C LEU A 40 6.48 -6.98 1.07
N SER A 41 7.41 -6.61 0.21
CA SER A 41 8.80 -7.03 0.26
C SER A 41 9.55 -6.05 1.15
N LEU A 42 10.24 -6.55 2.18
CA LEU A 42 11.03 -5.75 3.10
C LEU A 42 12.51 -6.02 2.86
N ASP A 43 13.34 -4.99 2.92
CA ASP A 43 14.79 -5.11 2.90
C ASP A 43 15.46 -4.13 3.88
N GLY A 44 16.78 -4.25 4.04
CA GLY A 44 17.55 -3.46 4.99
C GLY A 44 17.04 -3.67 6.42
N MET A 45 16.74 -2.58 7.12
CA MET A 45 16.20 -2.61 8.49
C MET A 45 14.68 -2.72 8.58
N ALA A 46 13.96 -2.72 7.45
CA ALA A 46 12.51 -2.66 7.48
C ALA A 46 11.89 -3.93 8.10
N THR A 47 10.95 -3.75 9.03
CA THR A 47 10.31 -4.84 9.75
C THR A 47 8.87 -4.51 10.11
N ASN A 48 8.06 -5.57 10.27
CA ASN A 48 6.69 -5.47 10.75
C ASN A 48 6.68 -5.65 12.27
N LEU A 49 6.05 -4.71 12.97
CA LEU A 49 5.88 -4.78 14.40
C LEU A 49 4.62 -5.59 14.74
N SER A 50 4.62 -6.25 15.91
CA SER A 50 3.49 -7.05 16.38
C SER A 50 2.21 -6.25 16.65
N ASN A 51 2.31 -4.92 16.69
CA ASN A 51 1.19 -3.99 16.81
C ASN A 51 0.66 -3.51 15.46
N GLY A 52 1.09 -4.11 14.35
CA GLY A 52 0.62 -3.80 13.01
C GLY A 52 1.26 -2.59 12.34
N LEU A 53 2.33 -2.03 12.92
CA LEU A 53 3.07 -0.92 12.31
C LEU A 53 4.22 -1.42 11.43
N LEU A 54 4.45 -0.72 10.31
CA LEU A 54 5.67 -0.87 9.53
C LEU A 54 6.76 0.06 10.09
N GLN A 55 7.87 -0.53 10.51
CA GLN A 55 9.06 0.22 10.93
C GLN A 55 10.12 0.13 9.83
N LEU A 56 10.47 1.26 9.20
CA LEU A 56 11.52 1.30 8.18
C LEU A 56 12.92 1.28 8.79
N THR A 57 13.12 2.02 9.89
CA THR A 57 14.39 2.12 10.60
C THR A 57 14.16 2.20 12.12
N ASN A 58 15.21 1.91 12.88
CA ASN A 58 15.25 2.10 14.34
C ASN A 58 16.44 3.01 14.70
N ASN A 59 16.80 3.11 15.98
CA ASN A 59 17.86 4.00 16.45
C ASN A 59 19.29 3.51 16.13
N THR A 60 19.47 2.52 15.26
CA THR A 60 20.81 2.16 14.78
C THR A 60 21.37 3.26 13.90
N THR A 61 22.62 3.65 14.15
CA THR A 61 23.30 4.70 13.39
C THR A 61 23.53 4.29 11.94
N GLN A 62 23.23 5.19 10.99
CA GLN A 62 23.50 5.04 9.55
C GLN A 62 22.88 3.80 8.91
N SER A 63 21.61 3.53 9.19
CA SER A 63 20.89 2.39 8.62
C SER A 63 19.70 2.83 7.78
N THR A 64 19.46 2.11 6.68
CA THR A 64 18.32 2.30 5.78
C THR A 64 17.49 1.02 5.75
N GLY A 65 16.17 1.16 5.60
CA GLY A 65 15.28 0.05 5.33
C GLY A 65 14.21 0.46 4.33
N HIS A 66 13.79 -0.47 3.48
CA HIS A 66 12.82 -0.21 2.43
C HIS A 66 11.69 -1.23 2.48
N ALA A 67 10.51 -0.78 2.04
CA ALA A 67 9.33 -1.60 1.90
C ALA A 67 8.68 -1.33 0.55
N PHE A 68 8.49 -2.39 -0.24
CA PHE A 68 7.89 -2.32 -1.57
C PHE A 68 6.66 -3.20 -1.66
N TYR A 69 5.61 -2.72 -2.33
CA TYR A 69 4.46 -3.55 -2.68
C TYR A 69 4.88 -4.72 -3.58
N LYS A 70 4.42 -5.95 -3.25
CA LYS A 70 4.80 -7.21 -3.91
C LYS A 70 4.24 -7.37 -5.32
N PHE A 71 3.19 -6.64 -5.66
CA PHE A 71 2.63 -6.63 -7.00
C PHE A 71 3.07 -5.34 -7.71
N PRO A 72 3.83 -5.43 -8.82
CA PRO A 72 4.21 -4.24 -9.58
C PRO A 72 2.98 -3.52 -10.12
N VAL A 73 2.98 -2.19 -10.08
CA VAL A 73 1.99 -1.36 -10.78
C VAL A 73 2.43 -1.26 -12.24
N GLU A 74 1.54 -1.56 -13.18
CA GLU A 74 1.88 -1.57 -14.60
C GLU A 74 1.90 -0.15 -15.18
N PHE A 75 3.11 0.36 -15.44
CA PHE A 75 3.25 1.62 -16.15
C PHE A 75 3.12 1.44 -17.67
N SER A 76 1.89 1.40 -18.18
CA SER A 76 1.59 1.37 -19.61
C SER A 76 2.10 2.62 -20.34
N THR A 77 2.78 2.42 -21.47
CA THR A 77 3.23 3.49 -22.38
C THR A 77 2.13 4.02 -23.30
N THR A 78 0.98 3.33 -23.34
CA THR A 78 -0.13 3.64 -24.27
C THR A 78 -1.22 4.50 -23.65
N ARG A 79 -1.18 4.71 -22.33
CA ARG A 79 -2.14 5.55 -21.59
C ARG A 79 -1.38 6.43 -20.62
N SER A 80 -1.81 7.68 -20.47
CA SER A 80 -1.31 8.54 -19.39
C SER A 80 -1.73 7.95 -18.06
N LEU A 81 -0.76 7.72 -17.17
CA LEU A 81 -1.01 7.23 -15.82
C LEU A 81 -1.04 8.39 -14.85
N SER A 82 -2.00 8.33 -13.94
CA SER A 82 -2.12 9.23 -12.81
C SER A 82 -2.30 8.37 -11.58
N PHE A 83 -1.57 8.68 -10.51
CA PHE A 83 -1.69 7.97 -9.25
C PHE A 83 -1.89 8.95 -8.11
N SER A 84 -2.49 8.46 -7.03
CA SER A 84 -2.57 9.13 -5.74
C SER A 84 -2.02 8.17 -4.68
N THR A 85 -1.41 8.72 -3.65
CA THR A 85 -0.94 7.95 -2.50
C THR A 85 -1.21 8.74 -1.23
N GLU A 86 -1.60 8.03 -0.18
CA GLU A 86 -1.85 8.59 1.14
C GLU A 86 -1.24 7.64 2.18
N PHE A 87 -0.49 8.20 3.12
CA PHE A 87 0.12 7.43 4.19
C PHE A 87 0.28 8.31 5.44
N ALA A 88 0.10 7.69 6.61
CA ALA A 88 0.42 8.28 7.89
C ALA A 88 1.75 7.71 8.39
N PHE A 89 2.62 8.57 8.92
CA PHE A 89 3.94 8.18 9.41
C PHE A 89 4.34 8.98 10.65
N ALA A 90 5.29 8.44 11.41
CA ALA A 90 5.91 9.12 12.53
C ALA A 90 7.44 8.99 12.43
N ILE A 91 8.14 10.11 12.58
CA ILE A 91 9.60 10.14 12.74
C ILE A 91 9.88 10.56 14.17
N ILE A 92 10.49 9.68 14.94
CA ILE A 92 10.85 9.94 16.33
C ILE A 92 12.34 10.28 16.37
N PRO A 93 12.71 11.55 16.61
CA PRO A 93 14.12 11.94 16.63
C PRO A 93 14.83 11.43 17.89
N GLU A 94 16.09 11.06 17.74
CA GLU A 94 16.99 10.79 18.87
C GLU A 94 17.76 12.05 19.26
N ALA A 95 17.94 12.28 20.56
CA ALA A 95 18.61 13.47 21.07
C ALA A 95 20.06 13.54 20.57
N GLY A 96 20.40 14.65 19.89
CA GLY A 96 21.73 14.86 19.32
C GLY A 96 21.98 14.16 17.98
N SER A 97 20.99 13.46 17.41
CA SER A 97 21.08 12.84 16.09
C SER A 97 20.50 13.73 14.98
N ARG A 98 21.12 13.71 13.80
CA ARG A 98 20.59 14.32 12.57
C ARG A 98 20.05 13.19 11.69
N GLY A 99 18.73 13.09 11.53
CA GLY A 99 18.10 12.08 10.70
C GLY A 99 18.16 12.42 9.20
N GLN A 100 18.20 11.40 8.34
CA GLN A 100 18.14 11.54 6.88
C GLN A 100 16.71 11.75 6.35
N GLY A 101 15.70 11.23 7.05
CA GLY A 101 14.28 11.36 6.69
C GLY A 101 13.69 10.09 6.09
N MET A 102 12.63 10.26 5.29
CA MET A 102 11.89 9.19 4.62
C MET A 102 11.42 9.67 3.24
N ALA A 103 11.32 8.76 2.27
CA ALA A 103 10.80 9.04 0.94
C ALA A 103 9.78 7.98 0.50
N PHE A 104 8.76 8.41 -0.25
CA PHE A 104 7.96 7.53 -1.09
C PHE A 104 8.62 7.44 -2.46
N VAL A 105 8.78 6.23 -2.99
CA VAL A 105 9.49 6.01 -4.26
C VAL A 105 8.68 5.14 -5.22
N VAL A 106 8.80 5.47 -6.50
CA VAL A 106 8.38 4.61 -7.62
C VAL A 106 9.66 4.16 -8.32
N SER A 107 9.89 2.86 -8.39
CA SER A 107 11.14 2.29 -8.89
C SER A 107 10.86 1.08 -9.79
N PRO A 108 11.62 0.88 -10.88
CA PRO A 108 11.50 -0.30 -11.73
C PRO A 108 11.94 -1.60 -11.03
N ASN A 109 12.68 -1.49 -9.92
CA ASN A 109 13.11 -2.63 -9.11
C ASN A 109 12.98 -2.31 -7.60
N ARG A 110 12.78 -3.35 -6.80
CA ARG A 110 12.72 -3.29 -5.34
C ARG A 110 14.08 -3.23 -4.69
N ASP A 111 15.11 -3.74 -5.37
CA ASP A 111 16.47 -3.73 -4.84
C ASP A 111 17.08 -2.33 -4.93
N LEU A 112 17.20 -1.68 -3.77
CA LEU A 112 17.84 -0.38 -3.61
C LEU A 112 19.24 -0.47 -2.99
N SER A 113 19.88 -1.63 -3.00
CA SER A 113 21.23 -1.84 -2.43
C SER A 113 22.33 -0.92 -2.97
N TYR A 114 22.12 -0.30 -4.15
CA TYR A 114 23.03 0.70 -4.73
C TYR A 114 22.74 2.15 -4.32
N ALA A 115 21.64 2.40 -3.60
CA ALA A 115 21.42 3.69 -2.95
C ALA A 115 22.34 3.75 -1.72
N GLY A 116 23.39 4.57 -1.80
CA GLY A 116 24.28 4.81 -0.67
C GLY A 116 23.52 5.36 0.55
N PRO A 117 24.15 5.37 1.75
CA PRO A 117 23.57 5.95 2.96
C PRO A 117 23.33 7.47 2.85
#